data_AF-A0A962IR17-F1
#
_entry.id   AF-A0A962IR17-F1
#
_cell.length_a   1.000
_cell.length_b   1.000
_cell.length_c   1.000
_cell.angle_alpha   90.00
_cell.angle_beta   90.00
_cell.angle_gamma   90.00
#
_symmetry.space_group_name_H-M   'P 1'
#
loop_
_entity.id
_entity.type
_entity.pdbx_description
1 polymer ?
#
loop_
_entity_poly.entity_id
_entity_poly.type
_entity_poly.pdbx_seq_one_letter_code
_entity_poly.pdbx_strand_id
1 'polypeptide(L)'
;MPQLLADEREGALALCAAIAAAARHAAREPSVTLSIPDQVSLAQFLSAWSATDVGAAEDSRRLYASACQQLGAVRLPFYWIGGLAGVVSALSAQARASGDAGADFSEVFDQGLLAQLSHPQWPGDFDLICGLTGYGIYALEHADPDYAGQLIEQILDRLAELGTR
;
A
#
# COMPACT_ATOMS: atom_id res chain seq x y z
N MET A 1 -26.47 -29.39 0.57
CA MET A 1 -25.92 -28.12 1.08
C MET A 1 -24.43 -28.21 1.44
N PRO A 2 -23.94 -29.15 2.28
CA PRO A 2 -22.51 -29.18 2.66
C PRO A 2 -21.55 -29.55 1.51
N GLN A 3 -21.99 -30.36 0.54
CA GLN A 3 -21.19 -30.66 -0.67
C GLN A 3 -21.09 -29.47 -1.63
N LEU A 4 -22.18 -28.72 -1.84
CA LEU A 4 -22.16 -27.52 -2.69
C LEU A 4 -21.14 -26.48 -2.18
N LEU A 5 -21.07 -26.29 -0.86
CA LEU A 5 -20.10 -25.41 -0.22
C LEU A 5 -18.64 -25.94 -0.32
N ALA A 6 -18.47 -27.26 -0.40
CA ALA A 6 -17.15 -27.87 -0.57
C ALA A 6 -16.64 -27.69 -2.01
N ASP A 7 -17.50 -27.91 -3.00
CA ASP A 7 -17.19 -27.73 -4.42
C ASP A 7 -16.92 -26.25 -4.75
N GLU A 8 -17.70 -25.32 -4.19
CA GLU A 8 -17.47 -23.87 -4.31
C GLU A 8 -16.11 -23.45 -3.70
N ARG A 9 -15.75 -24.03 -2.55
CA ARG A 9 -14.46 -23.77 -1.90
C ARG A 9 -13.30 -24.30 -2.74
N GLU A 10 -13.41 -25.51 -3.28
CA GLU A 10 -12.38 -26.08 -4.15
C GLU A 10 -12.18 -25.23 -5.42
N GLY A 11 -13.29 -24.82 -6.05
CA GLY A 11 -13.24 -23.92 -7.20
C GLY A 11 -12.59 -22.56 -6.89
N ALA A 12 -12.90 -21.97 -5.74
CA ALA A 12 -12.29 -20.72 -5.30
C ALA A 12 -10.77 -20.86 -5.07
N LEU A 13 -10.34 -21.96 -4.45
CA LEU A 13 -8.91 -22.23 -4.23
C LEU A 13 -8.16 -22.45 -5.54
N ALA A 14 -8.75 -23.18 -6.50
CA ALA A 14 -8.18 -23.36 -7.82
C ALA A 14 -8.03 -22.03 -8.57
N LEU A 15 -9.03 -21.15 -8.48
CA LEU A 15 -8.96 -19.80 -9.05
C LEU A 15 -7.85 -18.96 -8.40
N CYS A 16 -7.74 -18.96 -7.07
CA CYS A 16 -6.66 -18.27 -6.36
C CYS A 16 -5.28 -18.77 -6.80
N ALA A 17 -5.11 -20.09 -6.96
CA ALA A 17 -3.85 -20.66 -7.45
C ALA A 17 -3.54 -20.23 -8.89
N ALA A 18 -4.55 -20.17 -9.77
CA ALA A 18 -4.38 -19.69 -11.14
C ALA A 18 -4.00 -18.20 -11.18
N ILE A 19 -4.65 -17.36 -10.36
CA ILE A 19 -4.30 -15.93 -10.20
C ILE A 19 -2.86 -15.79 -9.69
N ALA A 20 -2.46 -16.59 -8.69
CA ALA A 20 -1.10 -16.58 -8.16
C ALA A 20 -0.06 -16.98 -9.22
N ALA A 21 -0.35 -17.98 -10.05
CA ALA A 21 0.52 -18.36 -11.15
C ALA A 21 0.68 -17.23 -12.18
N ALA A 22 -0.41 -16.56 -12.56
CA ALA A 22 -0.38 -15.42 -13.48
C ALA A 22 0.38 -14.22 -12.88
N ALA A 23 0.14 -13.91 -11.60
CA ALA A 23 0.84 -12.87 -10.86
C ALA A 23 2.36 -13.09 -10.84
N ARG A 24 2.80 -14.32 -10.59
CA ARG A 24 4.23 -14.67 -10.61
C ARG A 24 4.85 -14.56 -12.00
N HIS A 25 4.11 -14.94 -13.03
CA HIS A 25 4.55 -14.76 -14.41
C HIS A 25 4.76 -13.27 -14.70
N ALA A 26 3.78 -12.42 -14.39
CA ALA A 26 3.90 -10.96 -14.54
C ALA A 26 5.07 -10.38 -13.75
N ALA A 27 5.33 -10.85 -12.52
CA ALA A 27 6.45 -10.42 -11.70
C ALA A 27 7.84 -10.78 -12.25
N ARG A 28 7.91 -11.71 -13.22
CA ARG A 28 9.15 -12.18 -13.85
C ARG A 28 9.35 -11.65 -15.26
N GLU A 29 8.28 -11.21 -15.90
CA GLU A 29 8.30 -10.72 -17.28
C GLU A 29 8.99 -9.35 -17.35
N PRO A 30 10.19 -9.25 -17.95
CA PRO A 30 10.91 -7.98 -18.07
C PRO A 30 10.22 -6.99 -19.01
N SER A 31 9.31 -7.50 -19.86
CA SER A 31 8.57 -6.74 -20.88
C SER A 31 7.41 -5.94 -20.30
N VAL A 32 6.93 -6.29 -19.10
CA VAL A 32 5.81 -5.61 -18.44
C VAL A 32 6.37 -4.51 -17.54
N THR A 33 6.26 -3.26 -17.97
CA THR A 33 6.56 -2.11 -17.11
C THR A 33 5.37 -1.84 -16.19
N LEU A 34 5.41 -2.43 -14.99
CA LEU A 34 4.45 -2.13 -13.93
C LEU A 34 4.73 -0.76 -13.32
N SER A 35 3.69 0.01 -13.01
CA SER A 35 3.86 1.22 -12.20
C SER A 35 4.32 0.86 -10.79
N ILE A 36 4.90 1.82 -10.04
CA ILE A 36 5.35 1.56 -8.66
C ILE A 36 4.20 1.06 -7.77
N PRO A 37 3.00 1.68 -7.78
CA PRO A 37 1.85 1.13 -7.03
C PRO A 37 1.49 -0.29 -7.44
N ASP A 38 1.49 -0.62 -8.74
CA ASP A 38 1.17 -1.97 -9.21
C ASP A 38 2.24 -2.99 -8.76
N GLN A 39 3.52 -2.62 -8.80
CA GLN A 39 4.61 -3.45 -8.28
C GLN A 39 4.40 -3.76 -6.80
N VAL A 40 4.08 -2.75 -5.99
CA VAL A 40 3.85 -2.88 -4.55
C VAL A 40 2.62 -3.74 -4.26
N SER A 41 1.48 -3.49 -4.91
CA SER A 41 0.27 -4.29 -4.71
C SER A 41 0.46 -5.74 -5.12
N LEU A 42 1.17 -5.99 -6.23
CA LEU A 42 1.52 -7.35 -6.66
C LEU A 42 2.48 -8.02 -5.67
N ALA A 43 3.46 -7.28 -5.14
CA ALA A 43 4.38 -7.78 -4.13
C ALA A 43 3.66 -8.16 -2.82
N GLN A 44 2.71 -7.35 -2.35
CA GLN A 44 1.88 -7.64 -1.18
C GLN A 44 1.06 -8.91 -1.38
N PHE A 45 0.40 -9.05 -2.53
CA PHE A 45 -0.35 -10.25 -2.88
C PHE A 45 0.54 -11.50 -2.87
N LEU A 46 1.71 -11.45 -3.51
CA LEU A 46 2.65 -12.57 -3.55
C LEU A 46 3.27 -12.89 -2.17
N SER A 47 3.47 -11.88 -1.32
CA SER A 47 3.88 -12.07 0.07
C SER A 47 2.82 -12.83 0.86
N ALA A 48 1.54 -12.42 0.75
CA ALA A 48 0.43 -13.13 1.39
C ALA A 48 0.29 -14.58 0.88
N TRP A 49 0.57 -14.82 -0.41
CA TRP A 49 0.54 -16.16 -1.01
C TRP A 49 1.74 -17.04 -0.63
N SER A 50 2.82 -16.45 -0.09
CA SER A 50 4.09 -17.15 0.13
C SER A 50 4.01 -18.34 1.10
N ALA A 51 3.02 -18.35 2.00
CA ALA A 51 2.75 -19.49 2.87
C ALA A 51 2.39 -20.77 2.09
N THR A 52 1.93 -20.63 0.85
CA THR A 52 1.54 -21.73 -0.05
C THR A 52 2.59 -22.01 -1.13
N ASP A 53 3.46 -21.04 -1.44
CA ASP A 53 4.47 -21.14 -2.49
C ASP A 53 5.71 -20.32 -2.13
N VAL A 54 6.81 -21.03 -1.79
CA VAL A 54 8.10 -20.42 -1.45
C VAL A 54 8.65 -19.51 -2.56
N GLY A 55 8.34 -19.77 -3.82
CA GLY A 55 8.78 -18.94 -4.92
C GLY A 55 8.04 -17.61 -5.01
N ALA A 56 6.85 -17.48 -4.40
CA ALA A 56 6.13 -16.21 -4.34
C ALA A 56 6.83 -15.19 -3.42
N ALA A 57 7.51 -15.64 -2.36
CA ALA A 57 8.30 -14.76 -1.50
C ALA A 57 9.47 -14.10 -2.23
N GLU A 58 10.18 -14.84 -3.09
CA GLU A 58 11.27 -14.28 -3.90
C GLU A 58 10.74 -13.28 -4.95
N ASP A 59 9.65 -13.63 -5.64
CA ASP A 59 9.02 -12.73 -6.62
C ASP A 59 8.53 -11.44 -5.94
N SER A 60 7.94 -11.53 -4.74
CA SER A 60 7.54 -10.39 -3.91
C SER A 60 8.72 -9.49 -3.53
N ARG A 61 9.81 -10.06 -2.99
CA ARG A 61 11.01 -9.29 -2.62
C ARG A 61 11.62 -8.55 -3.81
N ARG A 62 11.65 -9.18 -4.99
CA ARG A 62 12.17 -8.54 -6.22
C ARG A 62 11.34 -7.32 -6.60
N LEU A 63 10.02 -7.42 -6.54
CA LEU A 63 9.12 -6.31 -6.85
C LEU A 63 9.28 -5.16 -5.87
N TYR A 64 9.38 -5.43 -4.56
CA TYR A 64 9.66 -4.38 -3.57
C TYR A 64 11.01 -3.71 -3.80
N ALA A 65 12.07 -4.47 -4.04
CA ALA A 65 13.38 -3.91 -4.32
C ALA A 65 13.37 -3.01 -5.58
N SER A 66 12.66 -3.45 -6.63
CA SER A 66 12.45 -2.66 -7.84
C SER A 66 11.68 -1.37 -7.56
N ALA A 67 10.58 -1.44 -6.80
CA ALA A 67 9.78 -0.29 -6.41
C ALA A 67 10.63 0.74 -5.61
N CYS A 68 11.42 0.29 -4.63
CA CYS A 68 12.33 1.14 -3.86
C CYS A 68 13.32 1.89 -4.76
N GLN A 69 13.94 1.20 -5.72
CA GLN A 69 14.91 1.80 -6.64
C GLN A 69 14.28 2.87 -7.53
N GLN A 70 13.01 2.71 -7.90
CA GLN A 70 12.31 3.63 -8.79
C GLN A 70 11.69 4.83 -8.06
N LEU A 71 11.40 4.72 -6.75
CA LEU A 71 10.62 5.71 -6.00
C LEU A 71 11.21 7.11 -6.05
N GLY A 72 12.55 7.24 -6.02
CA GLY A 72 13.23 8.53 -6.13
C GLY A 72 13.14 9.21 -7.50
N ALA A 73 12.75 8.48 -8.55
CA ALA A 73 12.71 8.98 -9.92
C ALA A 73 11.31 9.40 -10.39
N VAL A 74 10.26 9.13 -9.61
CA VAL A 74 8.86 9.35 -10.01
C VAL A 74 8.18 10.31 -9.04
N ARG A 75 7.22 11.08 -9.56
CA ARG A 75 6.28 11.85 -8.74
C ARG A 75 4.99 11.06 -8.63
N LEU A 76 4.67 10.62 -7.41
CA LEU A 76 3.40 9.98 -7.10
C LEU A 76 2.50 10.96 -6.33
N PRO A 77 1.18 10.95 -6.55
CA PRO A 77 0.25 11.70 -5.72
C PRO A 77 0.23 11.10 -4.30
N PHE A 78 -0.17 11.88 -3.30
CA PHE A 78 -0.23 11.43 -1.89
C PHE A 78 -1.31 10.36 -1.60
N TYR A 79 -2.05 9.90 -2.61
CA TYR A 79 -3.21 9.01 -2.48
C TYR A 79 -2.89 7.69 -1.77
N TRP A 80 -3.92 7.11 -1.15
CA TRP A 80 -3.84 5.79 -0.52
C TRP A 80 -3.76 4.69 -1.57
N ILE A 81 -4.81 4.56 -2.39
CA ILE A 81 -4.86 3.57 -3.47
C ILE A 81 -4.18 4.15 -4.71
N GLY A 82 -3.18 3.44 -5.23
CA GLY A 82 -2.46 3.85 -6.44
C GLY A 82 -1.51 5.04 -6.23
N GLY A 83 -1.28 5.47 -4.98
CA GLY A 83 -0.45 6.63 -4.66
C GLY A 83 0.65 6.34 -3.65
N LEU A 84 1.31 7.42 -3.25
CA LEU A 84 2.50 7.41 -2.42
C LEU A 84 2.24 6.90 -1.00
N ALA A 85 1.07 7.17 -0.40
CA ALA A 85 0.76 6.71 0.96
C ALA A 85 0.71 5.19 1.05
N GLY A 86 0.02 4.53 0.10
CA GLY A 86 -0.02 3.07 0.04
C GLY A 86 1.34 2.46 -0.28
N VAL A 87 2.10 3.07 -1.19
CA VAL A 87 3.48 2.65 -1.51
C VAL A 87 4.38 2.73 -0.29
N VAL A 88 4.40 3.87 0.41
CA VAL A 88 5.24 4.09 1.59
C VAL A 88 4.82 3.15 2.73
N SER A 89 3.52 3.02 3.04
CA SER A 89 3.06 2.08 4.07
C SER A 89 3.56 0.66 3.79
N ALA A 90 3.43 0.18 2.56
CA ALA A 90 3.86 -1.15 2.17
C ALA A 90 5.38 -1.34 2.25
N LEU A 91 6.16 -0.37 1.76
CA LEU A 91 7.62 -0.41 1.81
C LEU A 91 8.13 -0.35 3.25
N SER A 92 7.57 0.52 4.09
CA SER A 92 7.92 0.62 5.51
C SER A 92 7.52 -0.64 6.29
N ALA A 93 6.39 -1.27 5.96
CA ALA A 93 6.01 -2.57 6.53
C ALA A 93 7.01 -3.66 6.13
N GLN A 94 7.42 -3.69 4.87
CA GLN A 94 8.42 -4.64 4.37
C GLN A 94 9.79 -4.41 5.00
N ALA A 95 10.26 -3.15 5.08
CA ALA A 95 11.50 -2.74 5.72
C ALA A 95 11.56 -3.20 7.18
N ARG A 96 10.47 -3.03 7.93
CA ARG A 96 10.34 -3.54 9.30
C ARG A 96 10.41 -5.07 9.36
N ALA A 97 9.73 -5.76 8.46
CA ALA A 97 9.72 -7.22 8.42
C ALA A 97 11.11 -7.81 8.07
N SER A 98 11.89 -7.14 7.21
CA SER A 98 13.23 -7.58 6.83
C SER A 98 14.36 -7.02 7.69
N GLY A 99 14.09 -6.01 8.53
CA GLY A 99 15.10 -5.26 9.27
C GLY A 99 15.96 -4.34 8.39
N ASP A 100 15.48 -3.98 7.20
CA ASP A 100 16.19 -3.10 6.27
C ASP A 100 15.70 -1.66 6.38
N ALA A 101 16.30 -0.89 7.29
CA ALA A 101 15.94 0.52 7.49
C ALA A 101 16.20 1.40 6.25
N GLY A 102 17.03 0.96 5.29
CA GLY A 102 17.32 1.72 4.07
C GLY A 102 16.16 1.74 3.07
N ALA A 103 15.15 0.90 3.28
CA ALA A 103 13.93 0.85 2.46
C ALA A 103 12.72 1.56 3.11
N ASP A 104 12.93 2.23 4.25
CA ASP A 104 11.88 3.00 4.92
C ASP A 104 11.86 4.45 4.43
N PHE A 105 10.75 4.85 3.82
CA PHE A 105 10.52 6.19 3.28
C PHE A 105 9.48 7.00 4.06
N SER A 106 9.02 6.46 5.20
CA SER A 106 7.96 7.07 6.03
C SER A 106 8.28 8.49 6.43
N GLU A 107 9.45 8.76 7.02
CA GLU A 107 9.80 10.09 7.56
C GLU A 107 9.63 11.23 6.55
N VAL A 108 10.11 11.04 5.31
CA VAL A 108 10.02 12.08 4.26
C VAL A 108 8.58 12.27 3.81
N PHE A 109 7.83 11.18 3.66
CA PHE A 109 6.42 11.23 3.31
C PHE A 109 5.60 11.91 4.42
N ASP A 110 5.90 11.58 5.66
CA ASP A 110 5.21 12.05 6.86
C ASP A 110 5.29 13.56 7.01
N GLN A 111 6.50 14.11 6.85
CA GLN A 111 6.72 15.55 6.84
C GLN A 111 5.92 16.23 5.72
N GLY A 112 5.89 15.62 4.53
CA GLY A 112 5.12 16.14 3.39
C GLY A 112 3.61 16.11 3.63
N LEU A 113 3.10 15.03 4.23
CA LEU A 113 1.67 14.85 4.48
C LEU A 113 1.18 15.81 5.57
N LEU A 114 1.90 15.95 6.68
CA LEU A 114 1.56 16.94 7.71
C LEU A 114 1.63 18.37 7.17
N ALA A 115 2.64 18.69 6.35
CA ALA A 115 2.72 20.00 5.70
C ALA A 115 1.49 20.24 4.80
N GLN A 116 1.06 19.24 4.03
CA GLN A 116 -0.13 19.33 3.19
C GLN A 116 -1.41 19.58 4.01
N LEU A 117 -1.57 18.91 5.15
CA LEU A 117 -2.74 19.06 6.03
C LEU A 117 -2.71 20.34 6.88
N SER A 118 -1.54 20.95 7.04
CA SER A 118 -1.38 22.23 7.74
C SER A 118 -1.88 23.44 6.93
N HIS A 119 -2.20 23.27 5.64
CA HIS A 119 -2.69 24.37 4.81
C HIS A 119 -3.98 24.99 5.40
N PRO A 120 -4.16 26.32 5.29
CA PRO A 120 -5.29 27.02 5.92
C PRO A 120 -6.66 26.51 5.49
N GLN A 121 -6.78 26.05 4.24
CA GLN A 121 -8.00 25.49 3.68
C GLN A 121 -7.67 24.16 3.03
N TRP A 122 -8.42 23.11 3.39
CA TRP A 122 -8.30 21.82 2.71
C TRP A 122 -8.92 21.89 1.30
N PRO A 123 -8.14 21.67 0.23
CA PRO A 123 -8.67 21.72 -1.14
C PRO A 123 -9.16 20.36 -1.66
N GLY A 124 -8.93 19.28 -0.93
CA GLY A 124 -9.22 17.91 -1.37
C GLY A 124 -10.57 17.36 -0.88
N ASP A 125 -10.85 16.12 -1.29
CA ASP A 125 -12.03 15.36 -0.87
C ASP A 125 -11.78 14.56 0.42
N PHE A 126 -12.84 13.92 0.93
CA PHE A 126 -12.79 13.06 2.11
C PHE A 126 -12.71 11.57 1.79
N ASP A 127 -12.76 11.16 0.52
CA ASP A 127 -12.89 9.75 0.12
C ASP A 127 -11.65 8.89 0.48
N LEU A 128 -11.79 7.58 0.24
CA LEU A 128 -10.78 6.57 0.56
C LEU A 128 -9.58 6.55 -0.40
N ILE A 129 -9.78 6.89 -1.67
CA ILE A 129 -8.77 6.75 -2.71
C ILE A 129 -7.80 7.93 -2.61
N CYS A 130 -8.31 9.16 -2.73
CA CYS A 130 -7.51 10.37 -2.81
C CYS A 130 -7.74 11.37 -1.66
N GLY A 131 -8.65 11.04 -0.73
CA GLY A 131 -9.06 11.94 0.34
C GLY A 131 -8.58 11.59 1.73
N LEU A 132 -9.09 12.35 2.70
CA LEU A 132 -8.75 12.27 4.11
C LEU A 132 -8.96 10.87 4.73
N THR A 133 -9.95 10.10 4.25
CA THR A 133 -10.16 8.73 4.74
C THR A 133 -8.97 7.83 4.43
N GLY A 134 -8.37 7.97 3.25
CA GLY A 134 -7.15 7.23 2.89
C GLY A 134 -5.97 7.55 3.81
N TYR A 135 -5.81 8.82 4.18
CA TYR A 135 -4.78 9.24 5.14
C TYR A 135 -5.05 8.73 6.56
N GLY A 136 -6.32 8.57 6.92
CA GLY A 136 -6.70 7.92 8.17
C GLY A 136 -6.22 6.47 8.24
N ILE A 137 -6.33 5.71 7.15
CA ILE A 137 -5.78 4.34 7.09
C ILE A 137 -4.27 4.36 7.22
N TYR A 138 -3.59 5.25 6.50
CA TYR A 138 -2.14 5.42 6.65
C TYR A 138 -1.74 5.70 8.11
N ALA A 139 -2.44 6.60 8.80
CA ALA A 139 -2.19 6.89 10.21
C ALA A 139 -2.39 5.65 11.10
N LEU A 140 -3.46 4.87 10.87
CA LEU A 140 -3.77 3.67 11.66
C LEU A 140 -2.76 2.55 11.45
N GLU A 141 -2.13 2.46 10.28
CA GLU A 141 -1.10 1.47 9.99
C GLU A 141 0.32 1.94 10.38
N HIS A 142 0.46 3.19 10.80
CA HIS A 142 1.74 3.79 11.12
C HIS A 142 2.37 3.18 12.38
N ALA A 143 3.69 2.97 12.36
CA ALA A 143 4.40 2.34 13.47
C ALA A 143 4.64 3.29 14.66
N ASP A 144 4.73 4.59 14.40
CA ASP A 144 4.87 5.63 15.42
C ASP A 144 3.48 6.12 15.87
N PRO A 145 3.07 5.84 17.13
CA PRO A 145 1.77 6.24 17.65
C PRO A 145 1.65 7.76 17.90
N ASP A 146 2.75 8.46 18.16
CA ASP A 146 2.73 9.90 18.41
C ASP A 146 2.47 10.64 17.10
N TYR A 147 3.14 10.21 16.02
CA TYR A 147 2.86 10.71 14.68
C TYR A 147 1.42 10.37 14.24
N ALA A 148 0.98 9.12 14.44
CA ALA A 148 -0.37 8.70 14.08
C ALA A 148 -1.43 9.57 14.76
N GLY A 149 -1.25 9.88 16.06
CA GLY A 149 -2.13 10.78 16.81
C GLY A 149 -2.18 12.18 16.19
N GLN A 150 -1.02 12.79 15.93
CA GLN A 150 -0.94 14.12 15.30
C GLN A 150 -1.60 14.16 13.92
N LEU A 151 -1.40 13.12 13.11
CA LEU A 151 -2.00 13.03 11.78
C LEU A 151 -3.53 12.90 11.88
N ILE A 152 -4.04 12.08 12.79
CA ILE A 152 -5.48 11.92 13.02
C ILE A 152 -6.11 13.24 13.49
N GLU A 153 -5.49 13.95 14.42
CA GLU A 153 -5.97 15.26 14.88
C GLU A 153 -6.13 16.24 13.70
N GLN A 154 -5.10 16.35 12.85
CA GLN A 154 -5.19 17.20 11.65
C GLN A 154 -6.27 16.74 10.68
N ILE A 155 -6.43 15.43 10.46
CA ILE A 155 -7.50 14.90 9.61
C ILE A 155 -8.89 15.29 10.16
N LEU A 156 -9.10 15.18 11.47
CA LEU A 156 -10.36 15.55 12.11
C LEU A 156 -10.65 17.05 11.96
N ASP A 157 -9.63 17.90 12.10
CA ASP A 157 -9.77 19.34 11.84
C ASP A 157 -10.22 19.62 10.40
N ARG A 158 -9.63 18.92 9.40
CA ARG A 158 -10.03 19.07 7.98
C ARG A 158 -11.43 18.54 7.71
N LEU A 159 -11.82 17.43 8.34
CA LEU A 159 -13.18 16.90 8.23
C LEU A 159 -14.21 17.85 8.84
N ALA A 160 -13.90 18.48 9.97
CA ALA A 160 -14.74 19.50 10.60
C ALA A 160 -14.92 20.71 9.68
N GLU A 161 -13.84 21.19 9.05
CA GLU A 161 -13.89 22.26 8.05
C GLU A 161 -14.86 21.91 6.90
N LEU A 162 -14.75 20.71 6.33
CA LEU A 162 -15.62 20.25 5.24
C LEU A 162 -17.10 20.17 5.64
N GLY A 163 -17.41 19.78 6.88
CA GLY A 163 -18.78 19.72 7.38
C GLY A 163 -19.44 21.09 7.60
N THR A 164 -18.65 22.17 7.61
CA THR A 164 -19.15 23.55 7.79
C THR A 164 -19.30 24.34 6.48
N ARG A 165 -18.86 23.77 5.36
CA ARG A 165 -19.03 24.35 4.01
C ARG A 165 -20.41 23.98 3.44
#